data_AF-U2DGI5-F1
#
_entry.id   AF-U2DGI5-F1
#
_cell.length_a   1.000
_cell.length_b   1.000
_cell.length_c   1.000
_cell.angle_alpha   90.00
_cell.angle_beta   90.00
_cell.angle_gamma   90.00
#
_symmetry.space_group_name_H-M   'P 1'
#
loop_
_entity.id
_entity.type
_entity.pdbx_description
1 polymer ?
#
loop_
_entity_poly.entity_id
_entity_poly.type
_entity_poly.pdbx_seq_one_letter_code
_entity_poly.pdbx_strand_id
1 'polypeptide(L)'
;MFQGEQVIVHDAERADSVIEGTETPPPFEGKAVIQPSPFETPDLVDIDDLDPIPKYRNVGGRFADRIPAYYQREIEEKEKIADSTPIDVYCSSINPRWGWRWKLVSYYEATRPAVRDSCETLIIDSGFNRWGSPDDVLEAAAKMDADYVFATDVTGMENPSNKHHNPDMPSPDDAGIDSQFEAALRGIELFMERARELDILKKVILPIQHPYVDFLEAADDRGWLDEVGYIALGGLKRVDDVDRRIEALHTVREYVGRDMDIHALAPGTEPKMLRELRDNPDLIDSLDNSTPEKAPASNKIPDASWTQHKHLIPFGDDVSTVRAQFSGSIAVQFAHMISPLCDDRTFEEVIEDVQDDQPRNDAIKSLDEWASS
;
A
#
# COMPACT_ATOMS: atom_id res chain seq x y z
N MET A 1 30.66 49.92 10.11
CA MET A 1 30.76 50.73 8.87
C MET A 1 31.38 49.83 7.81
N PHE A 2 30.55 49.03 7.13
CA PHE A 2 30.99 48.13 6.06
C PHE A 2 30.73 48.83 4.72
N GLN A 3 31.81 49.04 3.98
CA GLN A 3 31.83 49.51 2.61
C GLN A 3 31.69 48.31 1.66
N GLY A 4 30.92 48.48 0.59
CA GLY A 4 31.01 47.66 -0.61
C GLY A 4 29.96 46.55 -0.69
N GLU A 5 28.81 46.85 -1.28
CA GLU A 5 27.93 45.82 -1.86
C GLU A 5 28.68 45.17 -3.03
N GLN A 6 29.06 43.89 -2.88
CA GLN A 6 29.39 43.05 -4.03
C GLN A 6 28.09 42.49 -4.60
N VAL A 7 27.69 43.01 -5.76
CA VAL A 7 26.70 42.38 -6.61
C VAL A 7 27.38 41.19 -7.28
N ILE A 8 27.02 39.98 -6.88
CA ILE A 8 27.41 38.76 -7.60
C ILE A 8 26.43 38.61 -8.77
N VAL A 9 26.87 38.98 -9.97
CA VAL A 9 26.16 38.68 -11.21
C VAL A 9 26.61 37.29 -11.65
N HIS A 10 25.68 36.33 -11.65
CA HIS A 10 25.89 35.06 -12.34
C HIS A 10 25.51 35.24 -13.80
N ASP A 11 26.47 35.10 -14.72
CA ASP A 11 26.19 34.91 -16.13
C ASP A 11 25.56 33.52 -16.30
N ALA A 12 24.24 33.47 -16.41
CA ALA A 12 23.53 32.26 -16.79
C ALA A 12 23.73 32.04 -18.29
N GLU A 13 24.62 31.12 -18.66
CA GLU A 13 24.65 30.61 -20.03
C GLU A 13 23.31 29.93 -20.34
N ARG A 14 22.69 30.33 -21.46
CA ARG A 14 21.45 29.75 -21.97
C ARG A 14 21.69 28.27 -22.24
N ALA A 15 20.97 27.38 -21.55
CA ALA A 15 20.93 25.98 -21.91
C ALA A 15 20.24 25.82 -23.29
N ASP A 16 20.92 25.19 -24.24
CA ASP A 16 20.47 24.98 -25.63
C ASP A 16 19.26 24.03 -25.79
N SER A 17 18.61 23.61 -24.70
CA SER A 17 17.41 22.78 -24.75
C SER A 17 16.16 23.62 -24.46
N VAL A 18 15.79 24.50 -25.40
CA VAL A 18 14.45 25.09 -25.42
C VAL A 18 13.51 24.08 -26.07
N ILE A 19 12.56 23.56 -25.30
CA ILE A 19 11.47 22.73 -25.81
C ILE A 19 10.57 23.63 -26.67
N GLU A 20 10.41 23.28 -27.94
CA GLU A 20 9.50 23.96 -28.86
C GLU A 20 8.07 23.93 -28.28
N GLY A 21 7.48 25.11 -28.03
CA GLY A 21 6.09 25.25 -27.56
C GLY A 21 5.89 25.75 -26.13
N THR A 22 6.95 25.98 -25.33
CA THR A 22 6.82 26.63 -24.02
C THR A 22 7.20 28.10 -24.11
N GLU A 23 6.21 29.01 -24.04
CA GLU A 23 6.49 30.43 -23.86
C GLU A 23 7.21 30.64 -22.52
N THR A 24 8.45 31.13 -22.58
CA THR A 24 9.15 31.57 -21.37
C THR A 24 8.40 32.78 -20.81
N PRO A 25 7.93 32.76 -19.55
CA PRO A 25 7.29 33.94 -18.98
C PRO A 25 8.25 35.13 -19.03
N PRO A 26 7.73 36.35 -19.26
CA PRO A 26 8.58 37.53 -19.34
C PRO A 26 9.36 37.71 -18.04
N PRO A 27 10.61 38.23 -18.11
CA PRO A 27 11.38 38.53 -16.91
C PRO A 27 10.58 39.46 -16.01
N PHE A 28 10.53 39.13 -14.72
CA PHE A 28 9.83 39.91 -13.71
C PHE A 28 10.51 41.27 -13.55
N GLU A 29 9.94 42.33 -14.14
CA GLU A 29 10.39 43.71 -13.93
C GLU A 29 9.79 44.25 -12.61
N GLY A 30 10.47 43.95 -11.50
CA GLY A 30 10.15 44.50 -10.20
C GLY A 30 11.36 44.47 -9.27
N LYS A 31 11.61 45.57 -8.55
CA LYS A 31 12.59 45.55 -7.45
C LYS A 31 11.98 44.74 -6.32
N ALA A 32 12.54 43.57 -6.04
CA ALA A 32 12.20 42.79 -4.85
C ALA A 32 12.45 43.66 -3.61
N VAL A 33 11.39 43.99 -2.87
CA VAL A 33 11.50 44.66 -1.58
C VAL A 33 11.67 43.57 -0.54
N ILE A 34 12.91 43.36 -0.09
CA ILE A 34 13.19 42.46 1.04
C ILE A 34 12.60 43.14 2.27
N GLN A 35 11.51 42.59 2.81
CA GLN A 35 11.02 43.01 4.11
C GLN A 35 11.91 42.39 5.19
N PRO A 36 12.33 43.15 6.21
CA PRO A 36 13.06 42.59 7.33
C PRO A 36 12.20 41.53 8.03
N SER A 37 12.79 40.37 8.27
CA SER A 37 12.16 39.28 9.04
C SER A 37 11.71 39.81 10.41
N PRO A 38 10.47 39.51 10.87
CA PRO A 38 10.03 39.85 12.21
C PRO A 38 10.70 38.99 13.30
N PHE A 39 11.46 37.98 12.90
CA PHE A 39 12.19 37.09 13.81
C PHE A 39 13.61 37.62 14.01
N GLU A 40 14.05 37.70 15.26
CA GLU A 40 15.47 37.92 15.58
C GLU A 40 16.29 36.83 14.89
N THR A 41 17.23 37.24 14.04
CA THR A 41 18.18 36.33 13.43
C THR A 41 18.98 35.69 14.57
N PRO A 42 18.88 34.37 14.81
CA PRO A 42 19.70 33.74 15.83
C PRO A 42 21.17 33.93 15.46
N ASP A 43 22.02 34.16 16.46
CA ASP A 43 23.45 34.24 16.27
C ASP A 43 23.92 32.98 15.54
N LEU A 44 24.52 33.15 14.36
CA LEU A 44 25.08 32.06 13.59
C LEU A 44 26.19 31.44 14.43
N VAL A 45 25.98 30.19 14.87
CA VAL A 45 27.03 29.39 15.53
C VAL A 45 28.13 29.15 14.50
N ASP A 46 29.38 29.42 14.87
CA ASP A 46 30.52 29.15 14.01
C ASP A 46 30.55 27.65 13.70
N ILE A 47 30.69 27.28 12.42
CA ILE A 47 30.62 25.89 11.98
C ILE A 47 31.78 25.07 12.58
N ASP A 48 32.87 25.75 12.93
CA ASP A 48 34.05 25.18 13.58
C ASP A 48 33.84 24.95 15.09
N ASP A 49 32.81 25.57 15.69
CA ASP A 49 32.39 25.35 17.09
C ASP A 49 31.33 24.24 17.22
N LEU A 50 30.83 23.71 16.09
CA LEU A 50 29.95 22.55 16.10
C LEU A 50 30.80 21.28 16.31
N ASP A 51 30.42 20.47 17.30
CA ASP A 51 30.98 19.14 17.47
C ASP A 51 30.94 18.39 16.13
N PRO A 52 32.04 17.75 15.69
CA PRO A 52 32.07 17.03 14.43
C PRO A 52 30.93 16.01 14.41
N ILE A 53 30.06 16.13 13.40
CA ILE A 53 28.91 15.24 13.19
C ILE A 53 29.42 13.81 13.38
N PRO A 54 28.94 13.06 14.39
CA PRO A 54 29.41 11.71 14.63
C PRO A 54 29.19 10.91 13.35
N LYS A 55 30.28 10.39 12.77
CA LYS A 55 30.17 9.43 11.67
C LYS A 55 29.24 8.34 12.15
N TYR A 56 28.07 8.20 11.50
CA TYR A 56 27.08 7.17 11.80
C TYR A 56 27.76 5.79 11.73
N ARG A 57 28.23 5.31 12.87
CA ARG A 57 28.38 3.88 13.09
C ARG A 57 26.98 3.35 13.24
N ASN A 58 26.67 2.25 12.54
CA ASN A 58 25.55 1.39 12.85
C ASN A 58 25.70 0.89 14.30
N VAL A 59 25.29 1.72 15.26
CA VAL A 59 24.99 1.32 16.62
C VAL A 59 23.62 0.67 16.52
N GLY A 60 23.53 -0.63 16.84
CA GLY A 60 22.25 -1.32 17.01
C GLY A 60 21.33 -0.42 17.82
N GLY A 61 20.29 0.08 17.17
CA GLY A 61 19.58 1.27 17.60
C GLY A 61 18.93 1.05 18.95
N ARG A 62 19.39 1.78 19.96
CA ARG A 62 18.46 2.25 20.99
C ARG A 62 17.56 3.24 20.27
N PHE A 63 16.29 2.92 20.13
CA PHE A 63 15.27 3.90 19.78
C PHE A 63 15.46 5.11 20.68
N ALA A 64 15.29 6.32 20.15
CA ALA A 64 15.48 7.53 20.93
C ALA A 64 14.66 7.41 22.23
N ASP A 65 15.31 7.54 23.40
CA ASP A 65 14.65 7.44 24.71
C ASP A 65 13.54 8.51 24.88
N ARG A 66 13.43 9.45 23.94
CA ARG A 66 12.41 10.49 23.89
C ARG A 66 12.10 10.90 22.44
N ILE A 67 10.82 10.90 22.10
CA ILE A 67 10.30 11.48 20.85
C ILE A 67 10.20 13.01 21.03
N PRO A 68 10.77 13.83 20.13
CA PRO A 68 10.58 15.28 20.16
C PRO A 68 9.10 15.67 20.11
N ALA A 69 8.70 16.71 20.87
CA ALA A 69 7.30 17.10 21.01
C ALA A 69 6.60 17.45 19.69
N TYR A 70 7.33 17.97 18.70
CA TYR A 70 6.77 18.28 17.39
C TYR A 70 6.43 17.02 16.58
N TYR A 71 7.24 15.95 16.69
CA TYR A 71 6.90 14.64 16.12
C TYR A 71 5.78 13.96 16.89
N GLN A 72 5.74 14.14 18.22
CA GLN A 72 4.66 13.59 19.03
C GLN A 72 3.30 14.11 18.54
N ARG A 73 3.16 15.42 18.29
CA ARG A 73 1.92 15.98 17.75
C ARG A 73 1.57 15.42 16.37
N GLU A 74 2.56 15.29 15.48
CA GLU A 74 2.35 14.72 14.14
C GLU A 74 1.85 13.27 14.23
N ILE A 75 2.45 12.47 15.12
CA ILE A 75 2.04 11.10 15.40
C ILE A 75 0.60 11.12 15.94
N GLU A 76 0.28 11.91 16.97
CA GLU A 76 -1.06 11.97 17.56
C GLU A 76 -2.16 12.31 16.54
N GLU A 77 -1.93 13.28 15.65
CA GLU A 77 -2.92 13.64 14.61
C GLU A 77 -3.08 12.54 13.55
N LYS A 78 -1.99 11.86 13.21
CA LYS A 78 -2.02 10.71 12.29
C LYS A 78 -2.74 9.52 12.91
N GLU A 79 -2.47 9.22 14.18
CA GLU A 79 -3.14 8.15 14.92
C GLU A 79 -4.64 8.44 15.05
N LYS A 80 -5.03 9.69 15.27
CA LYS A 80 -6.44 10.10 15.27
C LYS A 80 -7.15 9.82 13.94
N ILE A 81 -6.47 10.01 12.81
CA ILE A 81 -7.03 9.64 11.50
C ILE A 81 -7.22 8.13 11.44
N ALA A 82 -6.19 7.34 11.78
CA ALA A 82 -6.28 5.88 11.80
C ALA A 82 -7.38 5.37 12.73
N ASP A 83 -7.51 5.94 13.94
CA ASP A 83 -8.59 5.62 14.91
C ASP A 83 -9.98 5.98 14.39
N SER A 84 -10.08 6.99 13.52
CA SER A 84 -11.35 7.42 12.92
C SER A 84 -11.68 6.62 11.66
N THR A 85 -10.75 5.82 11.14
CA THR A 85 -10.97 4.98 9.96
C THR A 85 -11.41 3.59 10.44
N PRO A 86 -12.67 3.19 10.22
CA PRO A 86 -13.20 1.92 10.72
C PRO A 86 -12.68 0.68 9.97
N ILE A 87 -12.02 0.88 8.82
CA ILE A 87 -11.43 -0.18 7.99
C ILE A 87 -9.90 -0.12 8.13
N ASP A 88 -9.28 -1.23 8.51
CA ASP A 88 -7.82 -1.28 8.64
C ASP A 88 -7.13 -1.15 7.27
N VAL A 89 -6.31 -0.12 7.11
CA VAL A 89 -5.61 0.16 5.83
C VAL A 89 -4.22 -0.45 5.85
N TYR A 90 -4.06 -1.65 5.32
CA TYR A 90 -2.76 -2.29 5.17
C TYR A 90 -1.94 -1.66 4.05
N CYS A 91 -0.70 -1.28 4.35
CA CYS A 91 0.23 -0.79 3.34
C CYS A 91 1.21 -1.91 2.94
N SER A 92 1.17 -2.31 1.67
CA SER A 92 2.17 -3.24 1.11
C SER A 92 3.52 -2.54 1.00
N SER A 93 4.35 -2.64 2.05
CA SER A 93 5.62 -1.91 2.15
C SER A 93 6.71 -2.70 2.86
N ILE A 94 7.90 -2.62 2.31
CA ILE A 94 9.14 -3.22 2.82
C ILE A 94 10.11 -2.18 3.39
N ASN A 95 9.65 -0.94 3.54
CA ASN A 95 10.45 0.19 3.97
C ASN A 95 10.22 0.47 5.46
N PRO A 96 11.21 0.20 6.34
CA PRO A 96 11.06 0.41 7.78
C PRO A 96 11.20 1.89 8.20
N ARG A 97 11.53 2.80 7.27
CA ARG A 97 11.80 4.21 7.57
C ARG A 97 10.55 5.06 7.81
N TRP A 98 9.36 4.48 7.67
CA TRP A 98 8.11 5.13 8.04
C TRP A 98 7.22 4.16 8.81
N GLY A 99 6.62 4.63 9.89
CA GLY A 99 5.68 3.86 10.69
C GLY A 99 4.26 3.94 10.14
N TRP A 100 3.50 2.87 10.21
CA TRP A 100 2.05 2.83 9.96
C TRP A 100 1.47 1.60 10.64
N ARG A 101 0.28 1.71 11.25
CA ARG A 101 -0.29 0.64 12.09
C ARG A 101 -0.36 -0.71 11.39
N TRP A 102 -0.82 -0.73 10.15
CA TRP A 102 -1.09 -1.99 9.43
C TRP A 102 -0.17 -2.15 8.22
N LYS A 103 0.71 -3.14 8.25
CA LYS A 103 1.60 -3.44 7.11
C LYS A 103 1.40 -4.84 6.58
N LEU A 104 1.64 -4.98 5.29
CA LEU A 104 1.61 -6.25 4.57
C LEU A 104 2.95 -6.43 3.86
N VAL A 105 3.53 -7.61 3.99
CA VAL A 105 4.82 -7.97 3.38
C VAL A 105 4.72 -9.34 2.74
N SER A 106 5.09 -9.47 1.47
CA SER A 106 5.18 -10.79 0.83
C SER A 106 6.28 -11.64 1.48
N TYR A 107 6.06 -12.95 1.63
CA TYR A 107 6.94 -13.87 2.36
C TYR A 107 8.42 -13.80 1.91
N TYR A 108 8.68 -13.61 0.61
CA TYR A 108 10.04 -13.52 0.08
C TYR A 108 10.78 -12.21 0.47
N GLU A 109 10.08 -11.22 1.02
CA GLU A 109 10.67 -9.99 1.58
C GLU A 109 10.84 -10.06 3.11
N ALA A 110 10.52 -11.19 3.75
CA ALA A 110 10.75 -11.47 5.18
C ALA A 110 12.26 -11.56 5.57
N THR A 111 13.13 -10.95 4.78
CA THR A 111 14.55 -10.72 5.07
C THR A 111 14.81 -9.36 5.74
N ARG A 112 13.74 -8.57 5.94
CA ARG A 112 13.80 -7.20 6.46
C ARG A 112 13.06 -7.07 7.80
N PRO A 113 13.58 -7.64 8.90
CA PRO A 113 12.88 -7.70 10.18
C PRO A 113 12.51 -6.32 10.75
N ALA A 114 13.27 -5.27 10.43
CA ALA A 114 12.97 -3.90 10.86
C ALA A 114 11.60 -3.38 10.39
N VAL A 115 10.96 -4.02 9.41
CA VAL A 115 9.58 -3.67 9.02
C VAL A 115 8.60 -3.98 10.14
N ARG A 116 8.80 -5.05 10.92
CA ARG A 116 7.96 -5.40 12.08
C ARG A 116 7.94 -4.28 13.11
N ASP A 117 9.10 -3.66 13.37
CA ASP A 117 9.24 -2.54 14.31
C ASP A 117 8.58 -1.24 13.81
N SER A 118 8.07 -1.23 12.58
CA SER A 118 7.45 -0.06 11.94
C SER A 118 5.93 -0.19 11.76
N CYS A 119 5.31 -1.19 12.38
CA CYS A 119 3.87 -1.41 12.39
C CYS A 119 3.39 -2.00 13.70
N GLU A 120 2.08 -1.88 13.94
CA GLU A 120 1.39 -2.52 15.06
C GLU A 120 0.93 -3.93 14.67
N THR A 121 0.34 -4.06 13.49
CA THR A 121 -0.13 -5.31 12.92
C THR A 121 0.56 -5.61 11.59
N LEU A 122 1.07 -6.83 11.45
CA LEU A 122 1.75 -7.31 10.26
C LEU A 122 1.07 -8.54 9.68
N ILE A 123 0.73 -8.48 8.39
CA ILE A 123 0.32 -9.63 7.57
C ILE A 123 1.51 -10.09 6.72
N ILE A 124 1.75 -11.40 6.69
CA ILE A 124 2.60 -12.02 5.67
C ILE A 124 1.76 -12.57 4.52
N ASP A 125 2.10 -12.12 3.32
CA ASP A 125 1.44 -12.48 2.07
C ASP A 125 2.16 -13.64 1.36
N SER A 126 1.38 -14.61 0.86
CA SER A 126 1.87 -15.76 0.13
C SER A 126 2.47 -15.41 -1.24
N GLY A 127 2.20 -14.20 -1.74
CA GLY A 127 2.84 -13.61 -2.90
C GLY A 127 2.08 -13.83 -4.21
N PHE A 128 1.71 -12.72 -4.86
CA PHE A 128 0.87 -12.70 -6.07
C PHE A 128 1.49 -13.35 -7.33
N ASN A 129 2.81 -13.21 -7.54
CA ASN A 129 3.50 -13.71 -8.75
C ASN A 129 4.59 -14.74 -8.42
N ARG A 130 4.68 -15.18 -7.17
CA ARG A 130 5.74 -16.06 -6.65
C ARG A 130 5.11 -16.96 -5.61
N TRP A 131 4.85 -18.22 -5.97
CA TRP A 131 4.36 -19.20 -5.02
C TRP A 131 5.36 -19.45 -3.92
N GLY A 132 5.01 -19.14 -2.67
CA GLY A 132 5.65 -19.76 -1.51
C GLY A 132 4.95 -21.07 -1.19
N SER A 133 5.70 -22.12 -0.85
CA SER A 133 5.05 -23.28 -0.21
C SER A 133 4.43 -22.86 1.11
N PRO A 134 3.47 -23.64 1.66
CA PRO A 134 3.01 -23.43 3.02
C PRO A 134 4.15 -23.26 4.02
N ASP A 135 5.20 -24.09 3.95
CA ASP A 135 6.35 -23.99 4.85
C ASP A 135 7.12 -22.68 4.67
N ASP A 136 7.39 -22.23 3.43
CA ASP A 136 8.10 -20.97 3.18
C ASP A 136 7.33 -19.75 3.75
N VAL A 137 6.01 -19.74 3.54
CA VAL A 137 5.13 -18.65 3.97
C VAL A 137 5.00 -18.64 5.50
N LEU A 138 4.84 -19.81 6.11
CA LEU A 138 4.73 -19.97 7.56
C LEU A 138 6.06 -19.70 8.28
N GLU A 139 7.20 -20.09 7.72
CA GLU A 139 8.52 -19.72 8.24
C GLU A 139 8.72 -18.20 8.19
N ALA A 140 8.33 -17.57 7.08
CA ALA A 140 8.38 -16.11 6.95
C ALA A 140 7.49 -15.40 8.00
N ALA A 141 6.27 -15.90 8.22
CA ALA A 141 5.36 -15.42 9.25
C ALA A 141 5.97 -15.54 10.65
N ALA A 142 6.53 -16.70 11.00
CA ALA A 142 7.19 -16.91 12.28
C ALA A 142 8.42 -16.01 12.46
N LYS A 143 9.24 -15.87 11.42
CA LYS A 143 10.47 -15.06 11.44
C LYS A 143 10.19 -13.56 11.63
N MET A 144 9.10 -13.08 11.04
CA MET A 144 8.68 -11.68 11.12
C MET A 144 7.76 -11.40 12.31
N ASP A 145 7.47 -12.42 13.12
CA ASP A 145 6.49 -12.38 14.21
C ASP A 145 5.15 -11.80 13.74
N ALA A 146 4.61 -12.37 12.67
CA ALA A 146 3.39 -11.87 12.04
C ALA A 146 2.14 -12.15 12.88
N ASP A 147 1.21 -11.20 12.85
CA ASP A 147 -0.09 -11.34 13.50
C ASP A 147 -0.99 -12.27 12.69
N TYR A 148 -0.94 -12.11 11.36
CA TYR A 148 -1.70 -12.92 10.42
C TYR A 148 -0.85 -13.36 9.22
N VAL A 149 -1.34 -14.37 8.52
CA VAL A 149 -0.72 -14.94 7.34
C VAL A 149 -1.78 -15.32 6.32
N PHE A 150 -1.61 -14.93 5.06
CA PHE A 150 -2.47 -15.45 3.99
C PHE A 150 -2.11 -16.90 3.71
N ALA A 151 -3.12 -17.76 3.62
CA ALA A 151 -2.90 -19.10 3.07
C ALA A 151 -2.41 -19.01 1.62
N THR A 152 -1.67 -20.01 1.17
CA THR A 152 -1.10 -19.96 -0.18
C THR A 152 -2.20 -20.00 -1.24
N ASP A 153 -2.22 -18.96 -2.06
CA ASP A 153 -3.18 -18.77 -3.14
C ASP A 153 -2.57 -19.15 -4.50
N VAL A 154 -3.24 -20.03 -5.24
CA VAL A 154 -2.86 -20.40 -6.62
C VAL A 154 -3.83 -19.69 -7.57
N THR A 155 -3.36 -18.65 -8.23
CA THR A 155 -4.18 -17.68 -8.98
C THR A 155 -4.07 -17.79 -10.51
N GLY A 156 -3.13 -18.60 -11.01
CA GLY A 156 -2.83 -18.77 -12.44
C GLY A 156 -2.06 -17.60 -13.07
N MET A 157 -1.65 -16.59 -12.28
CA MET A 157 -0.85 -15.44 -12.73
C MET A 157 0.65 -15.60 -12.57
N GLU A 158 1.06 -16.75 -12.07
CA GLU A 158 2.40 -16.94 -11.59
C GLU A 158 3.37 -17.02 -12.75
N ASN A 159 4.58 -16.54 -12.49
CA ASN A 159 5.66 -16.64 -13.45
C ASN A 159 6.67 -17.67 -12.93
N PRO A 160 6.71 -18.89 -13.50
CA PRO A 160 7.62 -19.94 -13.08
C PRO A 160 9.11 -19.58 -13.19
N SER A 161 9.46 -18.55 -13.97
CA SER A 161 10.85 -18.06 -14.07
C SER A 161 11.30 -17.22 -12.87
N ASN A 162 10.40 -16.85 -11.96
CA ASN A 162 10.76 -16.07 -10.78
C ASN A 162 11.61 -16.91 -9.82
N LYS A 163 12.68 -16.29 -9.28
CA LYS A 163 13.67 -16.92 -8.38
C LYS A 163 13.08 -17.63 -7.13
N HIS A 164 11.86 -17.25 -6.73
CA HIS A 164 11.17 -17.77 -5.56
C HIS A 164 9.85 -18.45 -5.95
N HIS A 165 9.74 -18.95 -7.17
CA HIS A 165 8.61 -19.77 -7.55
C HIS A 165 8.82 -21.18 -6.98
N ASN A 166 7.90 -21.64 -6.15
CA ASN A 166 7.94 -22.99 -5.63
C ASN A 166 7.26 -23.96 -6.61
N PRO A 167 7.99 -24.89 -7.25
CA PRO A 167 7.44 -25.83 -8.23
C PRO A 167 6.56 -26.92 -7.60
N ASP A 168 6.55 -27.06 -6.27
CA ASP A 168 5.79 -28.09 -5.56
C ASP A 168 4.35 -27.64 -5.26
N MET A 169 3.97 -26.41 -5.64
CA MET A 169 2.58 -25.95 -5.52
C MET A 169 1.70 -26.58 -6.60
N PRO A 170 0.44 -26.93 -6.27
CA PRO A 170 -0.48 -27.53 -7.23
C PRO A 170 -0.74 -26.62 -8.43
N SER A 171 -0.81 -27.22 -9.61
CA SER A 171 -1.07 -26.55 -10.87
C SER A 171 -2.06 -27.34 -11.75
N PRO A 172 -2.73 -26.70 -12.71
CA PRO A 172 -3.58 -27.41 -13.69
C PRO A 172 -2.84 -28.42 -14.57
N ASP A 173 -1.51 -28.39 -14.59
CA ASP A 173 -0.68 -29.36 -15.35
C ASP A 173 -0.45 -30.66 -14.56
N ASP A 174 -0.80 -30.68 -13.26
CA ASP A 174 -0.61 -31.85 -12.39
C ASP A 174 -1.71 -32.90 -12.59
N ALA A 175 -1.34 -34.17 -12.42
CA ALA A 175 -2.28 -35.28 -12.61
C ALA A 175 -3.41 -35.25 -11.57
N GLY A 176 -4.66 -35.12 -12.05
CA GLY A 176 -5.86 -35.12 -11.21
C GLY A 176 -6.28 -33.73 -10.74
N ILE A 177 -5.74 -32.66 -11.34
CA ILE A 177 -6.21 -31.29 -11.17
C ILE A 177 -6.75 -30.83 -12.52
N ASP A 178 -8.06 -30.65 -12.61
CA ASP A 178 -8.75 -30.41 -13.89
C ASP A 178 -8.92 -28.91 -14.18
N SER A 179 -8.62 -28.03 -13.23
CA SER A 179 -8.78 -26.57 -13.40
C SER A 179 -7.90 -25.73 -12.47
N GLN A 180 -7.78 -24.44 -12.78
CA GLN A 180 -7.15 -23.45 -11.89
C GLN A 180 -7.87 -23.32 -10.54
N PHE A 181 -9.20 -23.46 -10.54
CA PHE A 181 -10.00 -23.44 -9.31
C PHE A 181 -9.65 -24.62 -8.39
N GLU A 182 -9.52 -25.82 -8.95
CA GLU A 182 -9.08 -27.00 -8.18
C GLU A 182 -7.64 -26.87 -7.68
N ALA A 183 -6.73 -26.30 -8.49
CA ALA A 183 -5.36 -26.03 -8.07
C ALA A 183 -5.34 -25.07 -6.86
N ALA A 184 -6.15 -24.01 -6.89
CA ALA A 184 -6.29 -23.06 -5.78
C ALA A 184 -6.79 -23.74 -4.51
N LEU A 185 -7.87 -24.52 -4.59
CA LEU A 185 -8.40 -25.26 -3.46
C LEU A 185 -7.36 -26.25 -2.90
N ARG A 186 -6.61 -26.94 -3.77
CA ARG A 186 -5.58 -27.89 -3.31
C ARG A 186 -4.41 -27.18 -2.64
N GLY A 187 -3.99 -26.01 -3.14
CA GLY A 187 -2.95 -25.19 -2.52
C GLY A 187 -3.35 -24.72 -1.11
N ILE A 188 -4.59 -24.27 -0.97
CA ILE A 188 -5.16 -23.89 0.33
C ILE A 188 -5.25 -25.10 1.26
N GLU A 189 -5.69 -26.26 0.77
CA GLU A 189 -5.80 -27.48 1.58
C GLU A 189 -4.45 -27.87 2.21
N LEU A 190 -3.37 -27.85 1.42
CA LEU A 190 -2.01 -28.09 1.91
C LEU A 190 -1.61 -27.08 2.98
N PHE A 191 -1.98 -25.80 2.80
CA PHE A 191 -1.71 -24.76 3.79
C PHE A 191 -2.49 -24.98 5.09
N MET A 192 -3.78 -25.31 4.99
CA MET A 192 -4.66 -25.53 6.14
C MET A 192 -4.24 -26.76 6.94
N GLU A 193 -3.83 -27.84 6.29
CA GLU A 193 -3.22 -29.01 6.95
C GLU A 193 -2.01 -28.60 7.78
N ARG A 194 -1.10 -27.81 7.19
CA ARG A 194 0.09 -27.35 7.90
C ARG A 194 -0.22 -26.39 9.05
N ALA A 195 -1.18 -25.49 8.85
CA ALA A 195 -1.64 -24.56 9.87
C ALA A 195 -2.30 -25.26 11.06
N ARG A 196 -3.03 -26.37 10.83
CA ARG A 196 -3.57 -27.24 11.90
C ARG A 196 -2.46 -27.88 12.71
N GLU A 197 -1.44 -28.43 12.06
CA GLU A 197 -0.29 -29.06 12.75
C GLU A 197 0.47 -28.08 13.65
N LEU A 198 0.51 -26.80 13.27
CA LEU A 198 1.18 -25.74 14.00
C LEU A 198 0.27 -25.02 15.02
N ASP A 199 -1.03 -25.34 15.06
CA ASP A 199 -2.04 -24.71 15.92
C ASP A 199 -2.14 -23.18 15.73
N ILE A 200 -2.16 -22.74 14.47
CA ILE A 200 -2.20 -21.30 14.10
C ILE A 200 -3.40 -20.92 13.24
N LEU A 201 -4.42 -21.78 13.11
CA LEU A 201 -5.58 -21.54 12.24
C LEU A 201 -6.25 -20.17 12.46
N LYS A 202 -6.28 -19.68 13.71
CA LYS A 202 -6.86 -18.36 14.04
C LYS A 202 -6.05 -17.16 13.53
N LYS A 203 -4.82 -17.37 13.07
CA LYS A 203 -3.99 -16.35 12.39
C LYS A 203 -4.08 -16.42 10.86
N VAL A 204 -4.70 -17.48 10.32
CA VAL A 204 -4.78 -17.67 8.87
C VAL A 204 -5.87 -16.78 8.31
N ILE A 205 -5.53 -16.08 7.23
CA ILE A 205 -6.51 -15.42 6.37
C ILE A 205 -6.68 -16.27 5.12
N LEU A 206 -7.90 -16.75 4.89
CA LEU A 206 -8.23 -17.66 3.80
C LEU A 206 -8.49 -16.87 2.51
N PRO A 207 -7.66 -16.99 1.46
CA PRO A 207 -7.91 -16.31 0.19
C PRO A 207 -9.10 -16.94 -0.54
N ILE A 208 -10.01 -16.09 -1.00
CA ILE A 208 -11.20 -16.41 -1.76
C ILE A 208 -11.06 -15.76 -3.14
N GLN A 209 -11.14 -16.57 -4.18
CA GLN A 209 -11.00 -16.14 -5.58
C GLN A 209 -12.33 -16.21 -6.32
N HIS A 210 -12.41 -15.54 -7.47
CA HIS A 210 -13.57 -15.65 -8.35
C HIS A 210 -13.64 -17.06 -8.98
N PRO A 211 -14.84 -17.66 -9.14
CA PRO A 211 -16.17 -17.19 -8.71
C PRO A 211 -16.36 -17.28 -7.19
N TYR A 212 -16.66 -16.14 -6.55
CA TYR A 212 -16.52 -15.99 -5.09
C TYR A 212 -17.48 -16.87 -4.30
N VAL A 213 -18.74 -16.97 -4.71
CA VAL A 213 -19.75 -17.78 -4.01
C VAL A 213 -19.41 -19.26 -4.10
N ASP A 214 -19.09 -19.76 -5.30
CA ASP A 214 -18.68 -21.16 -5.49
C ASP A 214 -17.43 -21.50 -4.67
N PHE A 215 -16.48 -20.56 -4.57
CA PHE A 215 -15.28 -20.74 -3.75
C PHE A 215 -15.61 -20.78 -2.26
N LEU A 216 -16.51 -19.91 -1.79
CA LEU A 216 -16.99 -19.91 -0.41
C LEU A 216 -17.76 -21.20 -0.07
N GLU A 217 -18.65 -21.67 -0.95
CA GLU A 217 -19.34 -22.95 -0.79
C GLU A 217 -18.34 -24.11 -0.71
N ALA A 218 -17.33 -24.12 -1.58
CA ALA A 218 -16.28 -25.13 -1.54
C ALA A 218 -15.43 -25.08 -0.25
N ALA A 219 -15.19 -23.88 0.30
CA ALA A 219 -14.49 -23.70 1.57
C ALA A 219 -15.36 -24.13 2.77
N ASP A 220 -16.67 -23.85 2.73
CA ASP A 220 -17.65 -24.24 3.75
C ASP A 220 -17.83 -25.75 3.81
N ASP A 221 -17.97 -26.41 2.64
CA ASP A 221 -18.05 -27.88 2.51
C ASP A 221 -16.83 -28.60 3.12
N ARG A 222 -15.67 -27.93 3.14
CA ARG A 222 -14.42 -28.42 3.73
C ARG A 222 -14.25 -28.04 5.20
N GLY A 223 -15.18 -27.27 5.77
CA GLY A 223 -15.18 -26.78 7.14
C GLY A 223 -14.14 -25.68 7.40
N TRP A 224 -13.55 -25.09 6.37
CA TRP A 224 -12.49 -24.08 6.56
C TRP A 224 -13.03 -22.79 7.14
N LEU A 225 -14.26 -22.40 6.80
CA LEU A 225 -14.89 -21.18 7.30
C LEU A 225 -15.13 -21.23 8.82
N ASP A 226 -15.34 -22.41 9.40
CA ASP A 226 -15.47 -22.60 10.85
C ASP A 226 -14.11 -22.55 11.59
N GLU A 227 -13.02 -22.87 10.87
CA GLU A 227 -11.68 -22.96 11.43
C GLU A 227 -11.01 -21.58 11.50
N VAL A 228 -11.18 -20.77 10.46
CA VAL A 228 -10.66 -19.40 10.39
C VAL A 228 -11.64 -18.38 10.96
N GLY A 229 -11.22 -17.13 11.12
CA GLY A 229 -12.10 -16.00 11.41
C GLY A 229 -11.95 -14.86 10.42
N TYR A 230 -11.16 -15.07 9.36
CA TYR A 230 -10.74 -14.03 8.43
C TYR A 230 -10.61 -14.61 7.02
N ILE A 231 -11.23 -13.97 6.04
CA ILE A 231 -11.05 -14.25 4.61
C ILE A 231 -10.41 -13.08 3.86
N ALA A 232 -9.76 -13.35 2.74
CA ALA A 232 -9.21 -12.35 1.83
C ALA A 232 -9.93 -12.42 0.48
N LEU A 233 -10.51 -11.33 0.02
CA LEU A 233 -11.15 -11.29 -1.30
C LEU A 233 -10.13 -10.91 -2.38
N GLY A 234 -9.64 -11.92 -3.10
CA GLY A 234 -8.68 -11.78 -4.20
C GLY A 234 -9.33 -11.41 -5.52
N GLY A 235 -8.51 -11.17 -6.55
CA GLY A 235 -9.00 -11.03 -7.94
C GLY A 235 -9.73 -9.72 -8.27
N LEU A 236 -10.10 -8.89 -7.30
CA LEU A 236 -10.87 -7.65 -7.50
C LEU A 236 -10.27 -6.72 -8.55
N LYS A 237 -8.94 -6.52 -8.57
CA LYS A 237 -8.26 -5.67 -9.55
C LYS A 237 -8.44 -6.07 -11.01
N ARG A 238 -8.82 -7.32 -11.29
CA ARG A 238 -9.08 -7.80 -12.65
C ARG A 238 -10.49 -7.45 -13.13
N VAL A 239 -11.34 -6.98 -12.22
CA VAL A 239 -12.67 -6.48 -12.54
C VAL A 239 -12.54 -4.98 -12.78
N ASP A 240 -12.41 -4.61 -14.06
CA ASP A 240 -12.17 -3.21 -14.46
C ASP A 240 -13.28 -2.27 -13.97
N ASP A 241 -14.52 -2.77 -13.96
CA ASP A 241 -15.69 -2.01 -13.53
C ASP A 241 -15.79 -1.92 -12.00
N VAL A 242 -15.78 -0.68 -11.50
CA VAL A 242 -15.85 -0.40 -10.06
C VAL A 242 -17.18 -0.85 -9.44
N ASP A 243 -18.29 -0.76 -10.17
CA ASP A 243 -19.60 -1.20 -9.70
C ASP A 243 -19.63 -2.71 -9.45
N ARG A 244 -19.09 -3.50 -10.38
CA ARG A 244 -18.95 -4.95 -10.18
C ARG A 244 -18.03 -5.33 -9.03
N ARG A 245 -16.97 -4.56 -8.77
CA ARG A 245 -16.13 -4.78 -7.58
C ARG A 245 -16.90 -4.52 -6.28
N ILE A 246 -17.69 -3.45 -6.25
CA ILE A 246 -18.56 -3.12 -5.10
C ILE A 246 -19.61 -4.22 -4.92
N GLU A 247 -20.27 -4.66 -5.99
CA GLU A 247 -21.25 -5.75 -5.97
C GLU A 247 -20.65 -7.05 -5.42
N ALA A 248 -19.43 -7.40 -5.82
CA ALA A 248 -18.71 -8.56 -5.30
C ALA A 248 -18.47 -8.47 -3.79
N LEU A 249 -18.05 -7.30 -3.28
CA LEU A 249 -17.86 -7.08 -1.84
C LEU A 249 -19.18 -7.27 -1.07
N HIS A 250 -20.28 -6.70 -1.56
CA HIS A 250 -21.60 -6.86 -0.94
C HIS A 250 -22.06 -8.31 -0.97
N THR A 251 -21.88 -9.00 -2.10
CA THR A 251 -22.25 -10.42 -2.27
C THR A 251 -21.53 -11.30 -1.27
N VAL A 252 -20.21 -11.11 -1.13
CA VAL A 252 -19.40 -11.87 -0.17
C VAL A 252 -19.80 -11.55 1.26
N ARG A 253 -19.96 -10.27 1.60
CA ARG A 253 -20.41 -9.85 2.93
C ARG A 253 -21.78 -10.42 3.30
N GLU A 254 -22.71 -10.46 2.35
CA GLU A 254 -24.03 -11.08 2.54
C GLU A 254 -23.92 -12.58 2.82
N TYR A 255 -23.01 -13.28 2.11
CA TYR A 255 -22.79 -14.71 2.28
C TYR A 255 -22.18 -15.06 3.66
N VAL A 256 -21.07 -14.41 4.03
CA VAL A 256 -20.33 -14.78 5.26
C VAL A 256 -20.86 -14.11 6.53
N GLY A 257 -21.70 -13.08 6.39
CA GLY A 257 -22.25 -12.34 7.51
C GLY A 257 -21.24 -11.40 8.19
N ARG A 258 -21.56 -10.99 9.43
CA ARG A 258 -20.80 -10.01 10.21
C ARG A 258 -19.80 -10.61 11.19
N ASP A 259 -19.84 -11.92 11.39
CA ASP A 259 -18.95 -12.62 12.34
C ASP A 259 -17.61 -13.02 11.71
N MET A 260 -17.49 -12.88 10.38
CA MET A 260 -16.28 -13.18 9.61
C MET A 260 -15.60 -11.88 9.16
N ASP A 261 -14.32 -11.73 9.45
CA ASP A 261 -13.54 -10.59 8.97
C ASP A 261 -13.25 -10.74 7.47
N ILE A 262 -13.28 -9.63 6.72
CA ILE A 262 -13.01 -9.58 5.28
C ILE A 262 -11.88 -8.60 4.98
N HIS A 263 -10.81 -9.11 4.38
CA HIS A 263 -9.69 -8.32 3.83
C HIS A 263 -9.88 -8.17 2.32
N ALA A 264 -10.15 -6.97 1.82
CA ALA A 264 -10.21 -6.76 0.38
C ALA A 264 -8.80 -6.61 -0.21
N LEU A 265 -8.39 -7.53 -1.10
CA LEU A 265 -7.09 -7.44 -1.75
C LEU A 265 -7.14 -6.39 -2.87
N ALA A 266 -6.63 -5.22 -2.51
CA ALA A 266 -6.51 -4.04 -3.33
C ALA A 266 -7.77 -3.71 -4.17
N PRO A 267 -8.91 -3.41 -3.50
CA PRO A 267 -10.21 -3.24 -4.13
C PRO A 267 -10.25 -2.09 -5.15
N GLY A 268 -9.34 -1.14 -5.05
CA GLY A 268 -9.32 0.04 -5.89
C GLY A 268 -9.00 1.29 -5.08
N THR A 269 -8.67 2.36 -5.78
CA THR A 269 -8.50 3.69 -5.19
C THR A 269 -9.41 4.71 -5.85
N GLU A 270 -10.34 4.26 -6.70
CA GLU A 270 -11.28 5.13 -7.40
C GLU A 270 -12.18 5.83 -6.38
N PRO A 271 -12.49 7.13 -6.57
CA PRO A 271 -13.32 7.90 -5.65
C PRO A 271 -14.64 7.23 -5.29
N LYS A 272 -15.27 6.55 -6.26
CA LYS A 272 -16.50 5.79 -6.06
C LYS A 272 -16.33 4.60 -5.11
N MET A 273 -15.25 3.83 -5.24
CA MET A 273 -14.93 2.73 -4.32
C MET A 273 -14.63 3.28 -2.92
N LEU A 274 -13.82 4.34 -2.81
CA LEU A 274 -13.48 4.93 -1.52
C LEU A 274 -14.69 5.51 -0.80
N ARG A 275 -15.61 6.15 -1.53
CA ARG A 275 -16.88 6.63 -0.97
C ARG A 275 -17.74 5.47 -0.47
N GLU A 276 -17.84 4.39 -1.23
CA GLU A 276 -18.60 3.21 -0.84
C GLU A 276 -18.08 2.60 0.48
N LEU A 277 -16.76 2.47 0.61
CA LEU A 277 -16.11 1.95 1.82
C LEU A 277 -16.30 2.88 3.03
N ARG A 278 -16.27 4.20 2.80
CA ARG A 278 -16.55 5.20 3.85
C ARG A 278 -17.99 5.12 4.33
N ASP A 279 -18.93 5.04 3.40
CA ASP A 279 -20.37 5.11 3.68
C ASP A 279 -20.91 3.77 4.20
N ASN A 280 -20.22 2.65 3.90
CA ASN A 280 -20.55 1.30 4.35
C ASN A 280 -19.33 0.66 5.05
N PRO A 281 -18.94 1.14 6.23
CA PRO A 281 -17.71 0.68 6.88
C PRO A 281 -17.74 -0.78 7.34
N ASP A 282 -18.94 -1.35 7.54
CA ASP A 282 -19.12 -2.79 7.86
C ASP A 282 -18.96 -3.70 6.62
N LEU A 283 -18.74 -3.14 5.42
CA LEU A 283 -18.65 -3.92 4.18
C LEU A 283 -17.42 -4.84 4.19
N ILE A 284 -16.29 -4.33 4.68
CA ILE A 284 -15.02 -5.06 4.87
C ILE A 284 -14.36 -4.56 6.14
N ASP A 285 -13.47 -5.36 6.71
CA ASP A 285 -12.78 -5.04 7.96
C ASP A 285 -11.38 -4.49 7.70
N SER A 286 -10.80 -4.85 6.55
CA SER A 286 -9.53 -4.29 6.12
C SER A 286 -9.33 -4.35 4.60
N LEU A 287 -8.31 -3.65 4.12
CA LEU A 287 -7.86 -3.72 2.73
C LEU A 287 -6.36 -3.49 2.63
N ASP A 288 -5.75 -3.83 1.50
CA ASP A 288 -4.38 -3.42 1.19
C ASP A 288 -4.27 -2.38 0.06
N ASN A 289 -3.26 -1.51 0.17
CA ASN A 289 -2.88 -0.59 -0.88
C ASN A 289 -1.36 -0.54 -1.03
N SER A 290 -0.87 -0.82 -2.25
CA SER A 290 0.56 -0.70 -2.59
C SER A 290 0.98 0.69 -3.06
N THR A 291 0.03 1.60 -3.32
CA THR A 291 0.28 2.96 -3.81
C THR A 291 1.19 3.78 -2.89
N PRO A 292 1.05 3.74 -1.55
CA PRO A 292 1.96 4.42 -0.64
C PRO A 292 3.44 4.13 -0.90
N GLU A 293 3.80 2.88 -1.18
CA GLU A 293 5.19 2.50 -1.48
C GLU A 293 5.54 2.73 -2.95
N LYS A 294 4.67 2.31 -3.88
CA LYS A 294 4.98 2.28 -5.31
C LYS A 294 5.01 3.66 -5.96
N ALA A 295 4.12 4.58 -5.56
CA ALA A 295 4.04 5.89 -6.21
C ALA A 295 5.30 6.73 -5.94
N PRO A 296 5.78 6.92 -4.68
CA PRO A 296 7.04 7.63 -4.43
C PRO A 296 8.25 6.93 -5.03
N ALA A 297 8.29 5.59 -5.02
CA ALA A 297 9.35 4.84 -5.70
C ALA A 297 9.41 5.12 -7.20
N SER A 298 8.27 5.47 -7.82
CA SER A 298 8.12 5.77 -9.24
C SER A 298 8.12 7.27 -9.57
N ASN A 299 8.52 8.14 -8.63
CA ASN A 299 8.45 9.59 -8.80
C ASN A 299 7.02 10.06 -9.11
N LYS A 300 6.04 9.57 -8.35
CA LYS A 300 4.63 9.93 -8.46
C LYS A 300 4.01 10.23 -7.11
N ILE A 301 2.98 11.07 -7.10
CA ILE A 301 2.14 11.36 -5.94
C ILE A 301 0.67 11.35 -6.40
N PRO A 302 -0.23 10.62 -5.73
CA PRO A 302 -1.66 10.66 -6.00
C PRO A 302 -2.27 11.98 -5.53
N ASP A 303 -3.22 12.52 -6.29
CA ASP A 303 -4.12 13.60 -5.83
C ASP A 303 -5.38 13.03 -5.14
N ALA A 304 -6.38 13.89 -4.89
CA ALA A 304 -7.65 13.47 -4.28
C ALA A 304 -8.49 12.55 -5.18
N SER A 305 -8.26 12.54 -6.49
CA SER A 305 -8.85 11.58 -7.43
C SER A 305 -8.11 10.25 -7.48
N TRP A 306 -7.01 10.13 -6.73
CA TRP A 306 -6.04 9.03 -6.80
C TRP A 306 -5.34 8.90 -8.15
N THR A 307 -5.46 9.92 -9.01
CA THR A 307 -4.65 10.03 -10.22
C THR A 307 -3.21 10.31 -9.81
N GLN A 308 -2.29 9.47 -10.27
CA GLN A 308 -0.88 9.57 -9.91
C GLN A 308 -0.13 10.52 -10.86
N HIS A 309 0.27 11.67 -10.34
CA HIS A 309 1.00 12.70 -11.08
C HIS A 309 2.51 12.55 -10.92
N LYS A 310 3.26 12.83 -11.98
CA LYS A 310 4.73 12.79 -11.92
C LYS A 310 5.24 13.88 -10.99
N HIS A 311 6.02 13.48 -9.99
CA HIS A 311 6.72 14.35 -9.06
C HIS A 311 8.15 13.84 -8.90
N LEU A 312 9.13 14.60 -9.41
CA LEU A 312 10.53 14.19 -9.36
C LEU A 312 11.06 14.31 -7.92
N ILE A 313 11.19 13.17 -7.24
CA ILE A 313 11.83 13.09 -5.93
C ILE A 313 13.35 13.15 -6.13
N PRO A 314 14.10 13.91 -5.29
CA PRO A 314 15.56 14.01 -5.39
C PRO A 314 16.27 12.64 -5.39
N PHE A 315 17.41 12.57 -6.05
CA PHE A 315 18.28 11.39 -6.07
C PHE A 315 19.49 11.61 -5.15
N GLY A 316 20.07 10.51 -4.65
CA GLY A 316 21.27 10.53 -3.81
C GLY A 316 21.15 9.63 -2.61
N ASP A 317 22.08 9.79 -1.68
CA ASP A 317 22.06 9.11 -0.39
C ASP A 317 20.79 9.48 0.39
N ASP A 318 20.26 8.53 1.16
CA ASP A 318 19.05 8.69 1.98
C ASP A 318 17.76 9.08 1.24
N VAL A 319 17.70 8.93 -0.09
CA VAL A 319 16.46 9.10 -0.86
C VAL A 319 15.31 8.22 -0.33
N SER A 320 15.62 7.06 0.24
CA SER A 320 14.63 6.18 0.88
C SER A 320 13.93 6.85 2.06
N THR A 321 14.59 7.75 2.78
CA THR A 321 14.01 8.53 3.88
C THR A 321 13.04 9.58 3.34
N VAL A 322 13.42 10.28 2.26
CA VAL A 322 12.53 11.24 1.59
C VAL A 322 11.29 10.54 1.04
N ARG A 323 11.45 9.40 0.35
CA ARG A 323 10.34 8.59 -0.15
C ARG A 323 9.45 8.05 0.96
N ALA A 324 10.04 7.69 2.11
CA ALA A 324 9.29 7.22 3.27
C ALA A 324 8.32 8.29 3.80
N GLN A 325 8.70 9.57 3.77
CA GLN A 325 7.80 10.66 4.16
C GLN A 325 6.59 10.76 3.21
N PHE A 326 6.82 10.73 1.90
CA PHE A 326 5.72 10.68 0.93
C PHE A 326 4.84 9.43 1.10
N SER A 327 5.46 8.27 1.38
CA SER A 327 4.73 7.01 1.58
C SER A 327 3.79 7.11 2.79
N GLY A 328 4.30 7.65 3.90
CA GLY A 328 3.50 7.92 5.10
C GLY A 328 2.34 8.87 4.82
N SER A 329 2.59 9.98 4.12
CA SER A 329 1.52 10.94 3.77
C SER A 329 0.44 10.33 2.87
N ILE A 330 0.81 9.49 1.91
CA ILE A 330 -0.16 8.82 1.02
C ILE A 330 -1.00 7.80 1.80
N ALA A 331 -0.41 7.07 2.76
CA ALA A 331 -1.17 6.17 3.64
C ALA A 331 -2.19 6.94 4.49
N VAL A 332 -1.77 8.07 5.08
CA VAL A 332 -2.65 8.97 5.85
C VAL A 332 -3.78 9.53 4.97
N GLN A 333 -3.46 9.96 3.75
CA GLN A 333 -4.45 10.44 2.79
C GLN A 333 -5.49 9.36 2.46
N PHE A 334 -5.05 8.13 2.24
CA PHE A 334 -5.95 7.00 1.98
C PHE A 334 -6.90 6.77 3.16
N ALA A 335 -6.35 6.60 4.37
CA ALA A 335 -7.14 6.39 5.57
C ALA A 335 -8.11 7.54 5.83
N HIS A 336 -7.67 8.79 5.62
CA HIS A 336 -8.52 9.96 5.76
C HIS A 336 -9.71 9.91 4.80
N MET A 337 -9.48 9.60 3.52
CA MET A 337 -10.55 9.57 2.50
C MET A 337 -11.64 8.55 2.80
N ILE A 338 -11.30 7.40 3.38
CA ILE A 338 -12.30 6.39 3.77
C ILE A 338 -12.80 6.55 5.21
N SER A 339 -12.39 7.62 5.91
CA SER A 339 -12.87 7.94 7.26
C SER A 339 -14.02 8.95 7.22
N PRO A 340 -14.83 9.06 8.30
CA PRO A 340 -15.82 10.13 8.46
C PRO A 340 -15.22 11.55 8.55
N LEU A 341 -13.89 11.69 8.59
CA LEU A 341 -13.22 12.99 8.63
C LEU A 341 -13.13 13.64 7.25
N CYS A 342 -13.26 12.87 6.16
CA CYS A 342 -13.21 13.40 4.80
C CYS A 342 -14.57 13.96 4.39
N ASP A 343 -14.58 15.24 4.03
CA ASP A 343 -15.77 15.99 3.65
C ASP A 343 -16.35 15.50 2.31
N ASP A 344 -17.69 15.43 2.23
CA ASP A 344 -18.40 15.03 1.01
C ASP A 344 -18.01 15.87 -0.21
N ARG A 345 -17.66 17.14 0.00
CA ARG A 345 -17.16 18.04 -1.05
C ARG A 345 -15.97 17.45 -1.79
N THR A 346 -15.09 16.72 -1.12
CA THR A 346 -13.94 16.07 -1.79
C THR A 346 -14.41 15.08 -2.85
N PHE A 347 -15.44 14.28 -2.55
CA PHE A 347 -15.97 13.32 -3.51
C PHE A 347 -16.83 13.99 -4.58
N GLU A 348 -17.60 15.02 -4.23
CA GLU A 348 -18.41 15.77 -5.20
C GLU A 348 -17.53 16.45 -6.25
N GLU A 349 -16.51 17.20 -5.83
CA GLU A 349 -15.60 17.90 -6.75
C GLU A 349 -14.80 16.91 -7.63
N VAL A 350 -14.41 15.76 -7.07
CA VAL A 350 -13.57 14.78 -7.78
C VAL A 350 -14.38 13.88 -8.71
N ILE A 351 -15.57 13.44 -8.32
CA ILE A 351 -16.39 12.51 -9.12
C ILE A 351 -17.04 13.23 -10.30
N GLU A 352 -17.48 14.47 -10.11
CA GLU A 352 -18.13 15.25 -11.18
C GLU A 352 -17.16 15.57 -12.33
N ASP A 353 -15.89 15.81 -12.05
CA ASP A 353 -14.85 16.06 -13.07
C ASP A 353 -14.49 14.81 -13.91
N VAL A 354 -14.65 13.60 -13.37
CA VAL A 354 -14.24 12.35 -14.08
C VAL A 354 -15.28 11.90 -15.12
N GLN A 355 -16.52 12.40 -15.07
CA GLN A 355 -17.54 12.03 -16.05
C GLN A 355 -17.40 12.72 -17.42
N ASP A 356 -16.59 13.78 -17.52
CA ASP A 356 -16.52 14.61 -18.73
C ASP A 356 -15.34 14.28 -19.68
N ASP A 357 -14.38 13.44 -19.28
CA ASP A 357 -13.18 13.16 -20.09
C ASP A 357 -12.71 11.69 -19.96
N GLN A 358 -13.19 10.79 -20.83
CA GLN A 358 -12.38 9.76 -21.55
C GLN A 358 -13.25 8.68 -22.24
N PRO A 359 -12.90 8.26 -23.48
CA PRO A 359 -13.50 7.11 -24.15
C PRO A 359 -13.01 5.79 -23.55
N ARG A 360 -13.93 4.88 -23.24
CA ARG A 360 -13.65 3.53 -22.72
C ARG A 360 -12.86 2.73 -23.76
N ASN A 361 -11.71 2.18 -23.37
CA ASN A 361 -10.93 1.26 -24.19
C ASN A 361 -11.64 -0.11 -24.24
N ASP A 362 -12.03 -0.52 -25.44
CA ASP A 362 -12.63 -1.82 -25.72
C ASP A 362 -11.57 -2.94 -25.66
N ALA A 363 -11.33 -3.46 -24.46
CA ALA A 363 -10.69 -4.77 -24.25
C ALA A 363 -11.45 -5.54 -23.17
N ILE A 364 -12.74 -5.74 -23.43
CA ILE A 364 -13.68 -6.44 -22.55
C ILE A 364 -13.43 -7.94 -22.73
N LYS A 365 -12.88 -8.60 -21.70
CA LYS A 365 -13.19 -10.01 -21.46
C LYS A 365 -14.27 -10.07 -20.39
N SER A 366 -15.37 -10.76 -20.64
CA SER A 366 -16.41 -10.92 -19.63
C SER A 366 -15.93 -11.88 -18.53
N LEU A 367 -16.49 -11.75 -17.32
CA LEU A 367 -16.23 -12.65 -16.19
C LEU A 367 -16.47 -14.12 -16.56
N ASP A 368 -17.41 -14.39 -17.47
CA ASP A 368 -17.73 -15.73 -17.98
C ASP A 368 -16.59 -16.35 -18.82
N GLU A 369 -15.80 -15.52 -19.50
CA GLU A 369 -14.67 -16.00 -20.33
C GLU A 369 -13.51 -16.54 -19.48
N TRP A 370 -13.45 -16.19 -18.19
CA TRP A 370 -12.47 -16.71 -17.23
C TRP A 370 -12.90 -18.01 -16.56
N ALA A 371 -14.20 -18.18 -16.26
CA ALA A 371 -14.71 -19.45 -15.73
C ALA A 371 -14.61 -20.60 -16.77
N SER A 372 -14.37 -20.25 -18.03
CA SER A 372 -14.31 -21.16 -19.17
C SER A 372 -12.88 -21.49 -19.64
N SER A 373 -11.84 -20.93 -19.00
CA SER A 373 -10.43 -21.09 -19.35
C SER A 373 -9.62 -21.62 -18.18
#